data_AF-A0A6N8YWE8-F1
#
_entry.id   AF-A0A6N8YWE8-F1
#
_cell.length_a   1.000
_cell.length_b   1.000
_cell.length_c   1.000
_cell.angle_alpha   90.00
_cell.angle_beta   90.00
_cell.angle_gamma   90.00
#
_symmetry.space_group_name_H-M   'P 1'
#
loop_
_entity.id
_entity.type
_entity.pdbx_description
1 polymer ?
#
loop_
_entity_poly.entity_id
_entity_poly.type
_entity_poly.pdbx_seq_one_letter_code
_entity_poly.pdbx_strand_id
1 'polypeptide(L)' 'MPTDNPLDRPSFDYMAGVAGLDVADDHMNELFSYVQAALAVTDRLHELDTAGYEPDAAFDPAQFYQE' A
#
# COMPACT_ATOMS: atom_id res chain seq x y z
N MET A 1 16.76 -10.47 -1.60
CA MET A 1 16.91 -9.72 -2.87
C MET A 1 16.04 -8.50 -2.73
N PRO A 2 16.51 -7.28 -3.08
CA PRO A 2 15.58 -6.16 -3.26
C PRO A 2 14.54 -6.64 -4.28
N THR A 3 13.27 -6.42 -4.01
CA THR A 3 12.19 -6.89 -4.88
C THR A 3 12.30 -6.20 -6.23
N ASP A 4 12.84 -6.91 -7.22
CA ASP A 4 13.15 -6.46 -8.60
C ASP A 4 11.90 -6.13 -9.44
N ASN A 5 10.78 -5.77 -8.82
CA ASN A 5 9.59 -5.38 -9.56
C ASN A 5 8.99 -4.10 -8.94
N PRO A 6 9.54 -2.92 -9.26
CA PRO A 6 8.91 -1.66 -8.85
C PRO A 6 7.48 -1.64 -9.36
N LEU A 7 6.56 -1.12 -8.53
CA LEU A 7 5.15 -0.96 -8.91
C LEU A 7 5.05 -0.35 -10.30
N ASP A 8 4.49 -1.09 -11.25
CA ASP A 8 4.31 -0.58 -12.61
C ASP A 8 3.13 0.39 -12.68
N ARG A 9 3.13 1.20 -13.75
CA ARG A 9 2.12 2.24 -13.93
C ARG A 9 0.69 1.67 -14.04
N PRO A 10 0.42 0.61 -14.84
CA PRO A 10 -0.92 0.03 -14.91
C PRO A 10 -1.47 -0.44 -13.56
N SER A 11 -0.63 -1.06 -12.72
CA SER A 11 -1.03 -1.51 -11.39
C SER A 11 -1.31 -0.34 -10.45
N PHE A 12 -0.51 0.73 -10.54
CA PHE A 12 -0.79 1.98 -9.83
C PHE A 12 -2.13 2.60 -10.24
N ASP A 13 -2.40 2.75 -11.54
CA ASP A 13 -3.65 3.35 -12.02
C ASP A 13 -4.87 2.51 -11.60
N TYR A 14 -4.74 1.18 -11.62
CA TYR A 14 -5.79 0.29 -11.10
C TYR A 14 -6.07 0.55 -9.61
N MET A 15 -5.03 0.57 -8.76
CA MET A 15 -5.19 0.81 -7.33
C MET A 15 -5.74 2.21 -7.03
N ALA A 16 -5.27 3.22 -7.77
CA ALA A 16 -5.77 4.59 -7.66
C ALA A 16 -7.27 4.67 -8.00
N GLY A 17 -7.70 4.01 -9.08
CA GLY A 17 -9.10 3.94 -9.45
C GLY A 17 -9.96 3.22 -8.40
N VAL A 18 -9.47 2.11 -7.82
CA VAL A 18 -10.15 1.41 -6.71
C VAL A 18 -10.26 2.29 -5.47
N ALA A 19 -9.27 3.15 -5.22
CA ALA A 19 -9.29 4.15 -4.15
C ALA A 19 -10.19 5.36 -4.46
N GLY A 20 -10.80 5.43 -5.65
CA GLY A 20 -11.68 6.52 -6.07
C GLY A 20 -10.95 7.76 -6.57
N LEU A 21 -9.66 7.66 -6.90
CA LEU A 21 -8.89 8.75 -7.50
C LEU A 21 -9.19 8.85 -9.00
N ASP A 22 -9.20 10.09 -9.52
CA ASP A 22 -9.24 10.32 -10.96
C ASP A 22 -7.86 10.07 -11.58
N VAL A 23 -7.73 8.94 -12.28
CA VAL A 23 -6.48 8.52 -12.92
C VAL A 23 -6.06 9.42 -14.09
N ALA A 24 -6.98 10.26 -14.59
CA ALA A 24 -6.70 11.21 -15.66
C ALA A 24 -6.14 12.55 -15.13
N ASP A 25 -6.10 12.77 -13.81
CA ASP A 25 -5.58 14.00 -13.22
C ASP A 25 -4.07 14.14 -13.44
N ASP A 26 -3.62 15.38 -13.71
CA ASP A 26 -2.21 15.68 -14.02
C ASP A 26 -1.25 15.33 -12.87
N HIS A 27 -1.73 15.33 -11.62
CA HIS A 27 -0.93 15.04 -10.44
C HIS A 27 -0.63 13.54 -10.26
N MET A 28 -1.28 12.66 -11.05
CA MET A 28 -1.10 11.21 -10.91
C MET A 28 0.34 10.74 -11.21
N ASN A 29 1.07 11.47 -12.04
CA ASN A 29 2.49 11.20 -12.29
C ASN A 29 3.37 11.48 -11.06
N GLU A 30 3.07 12.55 -10.33
CA GLU A 30 3.77 12.91 -9.11
C GLU A 30 3.43 11.91 -8.00
N LEU A 31 2.15 11.59 -7.83
CA LEU A 31 1.68 10.59 -6.88
C LEU A 31 2.31 9.21 -7.14
N PHE A 32 2.39 8.78 -8.40
CA PHE A 32 3.06 7.52 -8.77
C PHE A 32 4.51 7.48 -8.28
N SER A 33 5.24 8.57 -8.47
CA SER A 33 6.65 8.69 -8.03
C SER A 33 6.78 8.60 -6.51
N TYR A 34 5.87 9.24 -5.77
CA TYR A 34 5.85 9.14 -4.30
C TYR A 34 5.52 7.74 -3.81
N VAL A 35 4.54 7.07 -4.43
CA VAL A 35 4.17 5.70 -4.06
C VAL A 35 5.33 4.73 -4.31
N GLN A 36 6.02 4.85 -5.45
CA GLN A 36 7.22 4.04 -5.72
C GLN A 36 8.31 4.24 -4.65
N ALA A 37 8.56 5.48 -4.25
CA ALA A 37 9.53 5.77 -3.21
C ALA A 37 9.12 5.20 -1.83
N ALA A 38 7.84 5.32 -1.47
CA ALA A 38 7.31 4.77 -0.23
C ALA A 38 7.43 3.25 -0.18
N LEU A 39 7.09 2.55 -1.28
CA LEU A 39 7.21 1.10 -1.38
C LEU A 39 8.66 0.62 -1.21
N ALA A 40 9.61 1.33 -1.82
CA ALA A 40 11.03 1.03 -1.66
C ALA A 40 11.50 1.17 -0.20
N VAL A 41 10.90 2.07 0.59
CA VAL A 41 11.18 2.18 2.03
C VAL A 41 10.59 1.00 2.80
N THR A 42 9.39 0.53 2.42
CA THR A 42 8.73 -0.60 3.09
C THR A 42 9.37 -1.95 2.80
N ASP A 43 10.16 -2.09 1.73
CA ASP A 43 10.87 -3.35 1.41
C ASP A 43 11.76 -3.83 2.56
N ARG A 44 12.28 -2.93 3.41
CA ARG A 44 13.06 -3.29 4.61
C ARG A 44 12.25 -4.08 5.62
N LEU A 45 10.92 -3.98 5.61
CA LEU A 45 10.06 -4.76 6.51
C LEU A 45 10.13 -6.26 6.21
N HIS A 46 10.50 -6.67 4.99
CA HIS A 46 10.70 -8.09 4.65
C HIS A 46 11.86 -8.74 5.40
N GLU A 47 12.75 -7.95 6.01
CA GLU A 47 13.88 -8.44 6.80
C GLU A 47 13.51 -8.75 8.26
N LEU A 48 12.30 -8.36 8.68
CA LEU A 48 11.83 -8.61 10.04
C LEU A 48 11.37 -10.06 10.20
N ASP A 49 11.90 -10.74 11.20
CA ASP A 49 11.42 -12.07 11.59
C ASP A 49 10.11 -11.93 12.36
N THR A 50 9.01 -12.34 11.72
CA THR A 50 7.67 -12.34 12.31
C THR A 50 7.25 -13.74 12.78
N ALA A 51 8.15 -14.72 12.78
CA ALA A 51 7.82 -16.08 13.21
C ALA A 51 7.39 -16.11 14.68
N GLY A 52 6.20 -16.68 14.94
CA GLY A 52 5.65 -16.80 16.29
C GLY A 52 4.97 -15.53 16.83
N TYR A 53 4.86 -14.46 16.04
CA TYR A 53 4.05 -13.29 16.37
C TYR A 53 2.70 -13.35 15.65
N GLU A 54 1.60 -13.17 16.38
CA GLU A 54 0.28 -12.98 15.78
C GLU A 54 0.11 -11.51 15.36
N PRO A 55 -0.48 -11.22 14.18
CA PRO A 55 -0.83 -9.85 13.81
C PRO A 55 -1.80 -9.25 14.81
N ASP A 56 -1.50 -8.05 15.29
CA ASP A 56 -2.43 -7.30 16.14
C ASP A 56 -3.64 -6.85 15.30
N ALA A 57 -4.75 -7.58 15.42
CA ALA A 57 -6.00 -7.30 14.74
C ALA A 57 -6.87 -6.31 15.55
N ALA A 58 -6.28 -5.21 16.05
CA ALA A 58 -6.97 -4.19 16.84
C ALA A 58 -8.14 -3.48 16.11
N PHE A 59 -8.44 -3.81 14.85
CA PHE A 59 -9.65 -3.38 14.16
C PHE A 59 -10.79 -4.39 14.39
N ASP A 60 -11.55 -4.20 15.47
CA ASP A 60 -12.83 -4.87 15.70
C ASP A 60 -13.98 -3.93 15.31
N PRO A 61 -14.50 -4.00 14.07
CA PRO A 61 -15.62 -3.17 13.64
C PRO A 61 -16.89 -3.41 14.46
N ALA A 62 -17.03 -4.56 15.16
CA ALA A 62 -18.20 -4.85 15.99
C ALA A 62 -18.27 -3.96 17.24
N GLN A 63 -17.16 -3.34 17.67
CA GLN A 63 -17.18 -2.34 18.76
C GLN A 63 -17.89 -1.04 18.37
N PHE A 64 -18.08 -0.77 17.07
CA PHE A 64 -18.71 0.46 16.57
C PHE A 64 -20.18 0.29 16.17
N TYR A 65 -20.73 -0.94 16.21
CA TYR A 65 -22.13 -1.24 15.83
C TYR A 65 -23.01 -1.66 17.02
N GLN A 66 -22.62 -1.34 18.26
CA GLN A 66 -23.50 -1.48 19.42
C GLN A 66 -24.32 -0.18 19.60
N GLU A 67 -25.38 -0.04 18.80
CA GLU A 67 -26.52 0.85 19.07
C GLU A 67 -27.73 0.04 19.54
#